data_AF-A0A6C1NVM2-F1
#
_entry.id   AF-A0A6C1NVM2-F1
#
_cell.length_a   1.000
_cell.length_b   1.000
_cell.length_c   1.000
_cell.angle_alpha   90.00
_cell.angle_beta   90.00
_cell.angle_gamma   90.00
#
_symmetry.space_group_name_H-M   'P 1'
#
loop_
_entity.id
_entity.type
_entity.pdbx_description
1 polymer ?
#
loop_
_entity_poly.entity_id
_entity_poly.type
_entity_poly.pdbx_seq_one_letter_code
_entity_poly.pdbx_strand_id
1 'polypeptide(L)'
;VIINSNGVNPRKYSNGIHGILAKVTPKSATSEAVSDSLNLSDYTGYYQINDGESYLSSWEGKLVSIGLPNQSPADNMMMLRHLEGDTFVRIRQDDTDGETIAFERDENGDVFRYKRHQIYITKTNK
;
A
#
# COMPACT_ATOMS: atom_id res chain seq x y z
N VAL A 1 0.93 28.73 -11.14
CA VAL A 1 0.19 27.75 -10.32
C VAL A 1 -0.81 28.51 -9.47
N ILE A 2 -2.12 28.31 -9.69
CA ILE A 2 -3.18 28.96 -8.89
C ILE A 2 -3.67 27.92 -7.89
N ILE A 3 -3.46 28.16 -6.60
CA ILE A 3 -3.90 27.30 -5.50
C ILE A 3 -5.14 27.99 -4.93
N ASN A 4 -6.33 27.45 -5.19
CA ASN A 4 -7.57 28.03 -4.67
C ASN A 4 -7.71 27.69 -3.17
N SER A 5 -7.97 28.72 -2.35
CA SER A 5 -8.04 28.71 -0.88
C SER A 5 -9.20 27.89 -0.30
N ASN A 6 -9.20 26.57 -0.52
CA ASN A 6 -10.06 25.62 0.20
C ASN A 6 -9.31 24.85 1.31
N GLY A 7 -8.31 25.47 1.95
CA GLY A 7 -7.61 24.88 3.10
C GLY A 7 -6.61 23.77 2.76
N VAL A 8 -6.31 23.56 1.48
CA VAL A 8 -5.22 22.69 1.03
C VAL A 8 -3.88 23.36 1.34
N ASN A 9 -3.12 22.78 2.26
CA ASN A 9 -1.83 23.31 2.69
C ASN A 9 -0.70 22.55 1.95
N PRO A 10 -0.02 23.17 0.97
CA PRO A 10 1.08 22.56 0.21
C PRO A 10 2.18 21.99 1.11
N ARG A 11 2.40 22.61 2.27
CA ARG A 11 3.41 22.21 3.26
C ARG A 11 3.14 20.83 3.85
N LYS A 12 1.87 20.40 3.92
CA LYS A 12 1.51 19.07 4.40
C LYS A 12 1.96 17.98 3.42
N TYR A 13 1.85 18.25 2.12
CA TYR A 13 2.35 17.34 1.08
C TYR A 13 3.87 17.23 1.13
N SER A 14 4.60 18.35 1.25
CA SER A 14 6.06 18.32 1.38
C SER A 14 6.52 17.62 2.66
N ASN A 15 5.82 17.83 3.78
CA ASN A 15 6.11 17.15 5.04
C ASN A 15 5.81 15.64 4.94
N GLY A 16 4.74 15.25 4.24
CA GLY A 16 4.41 13.85 4.00
C GLY A 16 5.47 13.14 3.16
N ILE A 17 5.95 13.78 2.09
CA ILE A 17 7.06 13.28 1.27
C ILE A 17 8.34 13.19 2.12
N HIS A 18 8.62 14.20 2.95
CA HIS A 18 9.78 14.18 3.84
C HIS A 18 9.69 13.07 4.90
N GLY A 19 8.50 12.79 5.43
CA GLY A 19 8.28 11.67 6.36
C GLY A 19 8.49 10.31 5.71
N ILE A 20 8.04 10.14 4.46
CA ILE A 20 8.35 8.94 3.67
C ILE A 20 9.87 8.82 3.52
N LEU A 21 10.55 9.86 3.04
CA LEU A 21 12.01 9.87 2.83
C LEU A 21 12.80 9.67 4.13
N ALA A 22 12.36 10.20 5.26
CA ALA A 22 13.01 9.98 6.56
C ALA A 22 12.91 8.52 7.03
N LYS A 23 11.81 7.84 6.69
CA LYS A 23 11.63 6.40 6.89
C LYS A 23 12.52 5.56 5.95
N VAL A 24 13.04 6.15 4.87
CA VAL A 24 14.09 5.60 3.96
C VAL A 24 15.50 5.83 4.53
N THR A 25 15.68 5.95 5.84
CA THR A 25 17.02 5.78 6.40
C THR A 25 17.40 4.30 6.26
N PRO A 26 18.55 3.96 5.65
CA PRO A 26 18.86 2.61 5.19
C PRO A 26 19.14 1.70 6.39
N LYS A 27 18.08 1.19 7.02
CA LYS A 27 18.17 0.18 8.06
C LYS A 27 18.23 -1.18 7.37
N SER A 28 19.46 -1.53 7.01
CA SER A 28 19.98 -2.86 6.64
C SER A 28 18.95 -3.90 6.21
N ALA A 29 18.98 -4.20 4.92
CA ALA A 29 18.44 -5.39 4.31
C ALA A 29 18.76 -6.64 5.16
N THR A 30 17.80 -7.07 5.97
CA THR A 30 17.67 -8.47 6.33
C THR A 30 16.56 -8.99 5.43
N SER A 31 16.98 -9.34 4.22
CA SER A 31 16.17 -10.04 3.24
C SER A 31 15.87 -11.41 3.83
N GLU A 32 14.72 -11.54 4.49
CA GLU A 32 14.10 -12.85 4.64
C GLU A 32 13.59 -13.24 3.25
N ALA A 33 14.38 -14.08 2.59
CA ALA A 33 14.05 -14.70 1.33
C ALA A 33 12.73 -15.47 1.47
N VAL A 34 11.69 -15.02 0.77
CA VAL A 34 10.46 -15.79 0.57
C VAL A 34 10.24 -15.92 -0.94
N SER A 35 10.71 -17.07 -1.43
CA SER A 35 10.23 -17.90 -2.54
C SER A 35 9.66 -17.24 -3.81
N ASP A 36 10.37 -17.50 -4.91
CA ASP A 36 9.91 -17.73 -6.28
C ASP A 36 8.87 -16.79 -6.91
N SER A 37 9.36 -16.00 -7.89
CA SER A 37 8.62 -15.50 -9.06
C SER A 37 7.44 -14.54 -8.87
N LEU A 38 7.07 -14.17 -7.64
CA LEU A 38 5.95 -13.26 -7.44
C LEU A 38 6.28 -11.84 -7.88
N ASN A 39 5.69 -11.40 -8.99
CA ASN A 39 5.83 -10.04 -9.46
C ASN A 39 4.94 -9.10 -8.64
N LEU A 40 5.53 -8.44 -7.64
CA LEU A 40 4.79 -7.50 -6.79
C LEU A 40 4.17 -6.33 -7.58
N SER A 41 4.65 -6.05 -8.80
CA SER A 41 4.10 -4.98 -9.64
C SER A 41 2.65 -5.26 -10.08
N ASP A 42 2.23 -6.53 -10.18
CA ASP A 42 0.86 -6.92 -10.51
C ASP A 42 -0.17 -6.35 -9.52
N TYR A 43 0.21 -6.26 -8.25
CA TYR A 43 -0.63 -5.74 -7.17
C TYR A 43 -0.54 -4.22 -7.04
N THR A 44 0.43 -3.56 -7.67
CA THR A 44 0.57 -2.11 -7.54
C THR A 44 -0.52 -1.37 -8.30
N GLY A 45 -0.98 -0.24 -7.75
CA GLY A 45 -1.99 0.59 -8.38
C GLY A 45 -2.90 1.30 -7.36
N TYR A 46 -3.91 1.97 -7.91
CA TYR A 46 -4.95 2.62 -7.12
C TYR A 46 -6.04 1.61 -6.77
N TYR A 47 -6.58 1.73 -5.57
CA TYR A 47 -7.58 0.86 -5.01
C TYR A 47 -8.65 1.70 -4.33
N GLN A 48 -9.91 1.45 -4.66
CA GLN A 48 -11.05 2.22 -4.18
C GLN A 48 -11.94 1.38 -3.25
N ILE A 49 -12.38 2.02 -2.17
CA ILE A 49 -13.33 1.50 -1.19
C ILE A 49 -14.35 2.59 -0.87
N ASN A 50 -15.60 2.43 -1.36
CA ASN A 50 -16.64 3.47 -1.25
C ASN A 50 -16.10 4.84 -1.75
N ASP A 51 -16.14 5.87 -0.91
CA ASP A 51 -15.61 7.21 -1.16
C ASP A 51 -14.11 7.38 -0.85
N GLY A 52 -13.44 6.31 -0.41
CA GLY A 52 -12.01 6.29 -0.08
C GLY A 52 -11.14 5.74 -1.21
N GLU A 53 -9.93 6.28 -1.33
CA GLU A 53 -8.90 5.79 -2.25
C GLU A 53 -7.67 5.34 -1.47
N SER A 54 -6.93 4.38 -2.00
CA SER A 54 -5.64 3.95 -1.49
C SER A 54 -4.71 3.65 -2.65
N TYR A 55 -3.44 3.92 -2.48
CA TYR A 55 -2.40 3.54 -3.43
C TYR A 55 -1.56 2.42 -2.84
N LEU A 56 -1.45 1.33 -3.58
CA LEU A 56 -0.65 0.16 -3.22
C LEU A 56 0.64 0.17 -4.05
N SER A 57 1.77 0.15 -3.36
CA SER A 57 3.11 0.15 -3.97
C SER A 57 3.96 -0.98 -3.39
N SER A 58 5.10 -1.28 -4.02
CA SER A 58 6.10 -2.19 -3.47
C SER A 58 7.21 -1.41 -2.74
N TRP A 59 7.70 -1.96 -1.64
CA TRP A 59 8.80 -1.41 -0.83
C TRP A 59 9.58 -2.56 -0.18
N GLU A 60 10.89 -2.67 -0.43
CA GLU A 60 11.78 -3.69 0.17
C GLU A 60 11.21 -5.12 0.10
N GLY A 61 10.64 -5.51 -1.04
CA GLY A 61 10.03 -6.84 -1.24
C GLY A 61 8.69 -7.05 -0.53
N LYS A 62 8.08 -6.00 0.01
CA LYS A 62 6.75 -5.99 0.66
C LYS A 62 5.80 -5.10 -0.11
N LEU A 63 4.49 -5.27 0.11
CA LEU A 63 3.50 -4.31 -0.37
C LEU A 63 3.22 -3.25 0.71
N VAL A 64 2.93 -2.04 0.28
CA VAL A 64 2.65 -0.89 1.13
C VAL A 64 1.42 -0.18 0.60
N SER A 65 0.36 -0.15 1.42
CA SER A 65 -0.85 0.61 1.14
C SER A 65 -0.82 1.96 1.83
N ILE A 66 -1.19 3.01 1.10
CA ILE A 66 -1.30 4.38 1.59
C ILE A 66 -2.71 4.86 1.27
N GLY A 67 -3.52 5.17 2.30
CA GLY A 67 -4.82 5.80 2.10
C GLY A 67 -4.68 7.22 1.52
N LEU A 68 -5.62 7.64 0.66
CA LEU A 68 -5.68 8.94 0.00
C LEU A 68 -7.08 9.56 0.16
N PRO A 69 -7.19 10.90 0.29
CA PRO A 69 -6.09 11.84 0.50
C PRO A 69 -5.54 11.73 1.92
N ASN A 70 -4.23 11.92 2.08
CA ASN A 70 -3.59 11.79 3.38
C ASN A 70 -2.57 12.91 3.63
N GLN A 71 -2.63 13.49 4.83
CA GLN A 71 -1.79 14.59 5.28
C GLN A 71 -0.52 14.12 6.01
N SER A 72 -0.49 12.85 6.43
CA SER A 72 0.65 12.17 7.05
C SER A 72 0.80 10.75 6.45
N PRO A 73 1.32 10.62 5.22
CA PRO A 73 1.53 9.34 4.55
C PRO A 73 2.29 8.34 5.41
N ALA A 74 3.36 8.76 6.08
CA ALA A 74 4.26 7.91 6.86
C ALA A 74 3.58 7.20 8.05
N ASP A 75 2.60 7.85 8.68
CA ASP A 75 1.86 7.33 9.84
C ASP A 75 0.70 6.40 9.43
N ASN A 76 0.28 6.49 8.16
CA ASN A 76 -0.87 5.75 7.61
C ASN A 76 -0.44 4.72 6.55
N MET A 77 0.85 4.35 6.54
CA MET A 77 1.34 3.25 5.72
C MET A 77 0.94 1.93 6.36
N MET A 78 0.33 1.06 5.57
CA MET A 78 0.06 -0.32 5.94
C MET A 78 1.00 -1.24 5.17
N MET A 79 1.92 -1.89 5.89
CA MET A 79 2.85 -2.86 5.30
C MET A 79 2.22 -4.25 5.22
N LEU A 80 2.49 -4.95 4.13
CA LEU A 80 1.97 -6.26 3.81
C LEU A 80 3.12 -7.19 3.44
N ARG A 81 3.21 -8.31 4.15
CA ARG A 81 4.15 -9.41 3.84
C ARG A 81 3.42 -10.47 3.04
N HIS A 82 4.08 -11.00 2.02
CA HIS A 82 3.55 -12.13 1.26
C HIS A 82 3.47 -13.37 2.16
N LEU A 83 2.38 -14.13 2.04
CA LEU A 83 2.17 -15.37 2.76
C LEU A 83 2.25 -16.57 1.79
N GLU A 84 1.29 -16.65 0.87
CA GLU A 84 1.20 -17.69 -0.15
C GLU A 84 0.27 -17.25 -1.29
N GLY A 85 0.55 -17.65 -2.53
CA GLY A 85 -0.26 -17.29 -3.70
C GLY A 85 -0.55 -15.79 -3.77
N ASP A 86 -1.82 -15.43 -3.92
CA ASP A 86 -2.33 -14.05 -3.91
C ASP A 86 -2.70 -13.54 -2.50
N THR A 87 -2.13 -14.13 -1.44
CA THR A 87 -2.47 -13.83 -0.05
C THR A 87 -1.31 -13.16 0.69
N PHE A 88 -1.64 -12.09 1.41
CA PHE A 88 -0.71 -11.27 2.18
C PHE A 88 -1.21 -11.11 3.62
N VAL A 89 -0.30 -10.83 4.54
CA VAL A 89 -0.61 -10.51 5.93
C VAL A 89 -0.12 -9.10 6.27
N ARG A 90 -0.93 -8.34 7.00
CA ARG A 90 -0.51 -7.02 7.49
C ARG A 90 0.60 -7.16 8.53
N ILE A 91 1.66 -6.35 8.42
CA ILE A 91 2.65 -6.17 9.49
C ILE A 91 2.19 -5.00 10.36
N ARG A 92 1.96 -5.23 11.65
CA ARG A 92 1.63 -4.19 12.63
C ARG A 92 2.88 -3.42 13.07
N GLN A 93 2.69 -2.37 13.89
CA GLN A 93 3.80 -1.55 14.41
C GLN A 93 4.73 -2.32 15.37
N ASP A 94 4.23 -3.39 15.98
CA ASP A 94 4.97 -4.29 16.88
C ASP A 94 5.56 -5.50 16.15
N ASP A 95 5.65 -5.44 14.82
CA ASP A 95 6.09 -6.53 13.94
C ASP A 95 5.24 -7.82 14.04
N THR A 96 4.05 -7.75 14.64
CA THR A 96 3.12 -8.89 14.69
C THR A 96 2.24 -8.99 13.45
N ASP A 97 1.78 -10.21 13.18
CA ASP A 97 0.89 -10.52 12.08
C ASP A 97 -0.54 -10.00 12.34
N GLY A 98 -0.98 -9.15 11.42
CA GLY A 98 -2.28 -8.54 11.35
C GLY A 98 -3.32 -9.39 10.66
N GLU A 99 -4.28 -8.71 10.02
CA GLU A 99 -5.27 -9.36 9.17
C GLU A 99 -4.66 -9.82 7.85
N THR A 100 -5.25 -10.90 7.33
CA THR A 100 -4.98 -11.42 6.01
C THR A 100 -5.72 -10.62 4.94
N ILE A 101 -5.05 -10.43 3.81
CA ILE A 101 -5.59 -9.84 2.60
C ILE A 101 -5.44 -10.85 1.47
N ALA A 102 -6.55 -11.18 0.82
CA ALA A 102 -6.55 -12.06 -0.34
C ALA A 102 -6.86 -11.23 -1.60
N PHE A 103 -5.94 -11.20 -2.55
CA PHE A 103 -6.14 -10.61 -3.86
C PHE A 103 -6.90 -11.57 -4.76
N GLU A 104 -7.71 -11.02 -5.66
CA GLU A 104 -8.45 -11.78 -6.66
C GLU A 104 -8.01 -11.30 -8.05
N ARG A 105 -7.81 -12.28 -8.94
CA ARG A 105 -7.44 -12.08 -10.33
C ARG A 105 -8.64 -12.33 -11.24
N ASP A 106 -8.69 -11.64 -12.36
CA ASP A 106 -9.69 -11.85 -13.40
C ASP A 106 -9.33 -13.03 -14.32
N GLU A 107 -10.12 -13.25 -15.37
CA GLU A 107 -9.88 -14.33 -16.35
C GLU A 107 -8.57 -14.16 -17.14
N ASN A 108 -8.02 -12.93 -17.20
CA ASN A 108 -6.76 -12.62 -17.87
C ASN A 108 -5.55 -12.81 -16.93
N GLY A 109 -5.80 -13.08 -15.65
CA GLY A 109 -4.76 -13.17 -14.61
C GLY A 109 -4.41 -11.83 -13.97
N ASP A 110 -5.15 -10.75 -14.29
CA ASP A 110 -4.90 -9.43 -13.75
C ASP A 110 -5.58 -9.24 -12.40
N VAL A 111 -4.85 -8.71 -11.42
CA VAL A 111 -5.39 -8.41 -10.09
C VAL A 111 -6.41 -7.28 -10.21
N PHE A 112 -7.69 -7.55 -9.91
CA PHE A 112 -8.76 -6.56 -10.05
C PHE A 112 -9.35 -6.09 -8.71
N ARG A 113 -9.18 -6.84 -7.62
CA ARG A 113 -9.59 -6.44 -6.27
C ARG A 113 -8.86 -7.23 -5.19
N TYR A 114 -9.03 -6.83 -3.94
CA TYR A 114 -8.69 -7.66 -2.80
C TYR A 114 -9.77 -7.63 -1.74
N LYS A 115 -9.83 -8.71 -0.95
CA LYS A 115 -10.70 -8.82 0.21
C LYS A 115 -9.91 -8.59 1.48
N ARG A 116 -10.43 -7.70 2.32
CA ARG A 116 -9.94 -7.46 3.69
C ARG A 116 -11.12 -7.59 4.65
N HIS A 117 -11.03 -8.52 5.59
CA HIS A 117 -12.16 -8.93 6.43
C HIS A 117 -13.37 -9.37 5.57
N GLN A 118 -14.43 -8.56 5.51
CA GLN A 118 -15.62 -8.80 4.66
C GLN A 118 -15.84 -7.66 3.66
N ILE A 119 -14.81 -6.85 3.42
CA ILE A 119 -14.87 -5.70 2.52
C ILE A 119 -14.02 -6.00 1.29
N TYR A 120 -14.59 -5.72 0.13
CA TYR A 120 -13.88 -5.78 -1.15
C TYR A 120 -13.40 -4.38 -1.52
N ILE A 121 -12.12 -4.30 -1.89
CA ILE A 121 -11.48 -3.08 -2.35
C ILE A 121 -11.02 -3.32 -3.78
N THR A 122 -11.54 -2.53 -4.72
CA THR A 122 -11.39 -2.75 -6.15
C THR A 122 -10.23 -1.94 -6.71
N LYS A 123 -9.42 -2.55 -7.56
CA LYS A 123 -8.34 -1.87 -8.28
C LYS A 123 -8.93 -0.93 -9.33
N THR A 124 -8.39 0.28 -9.42
CA THR A 124 -8.82 1.29 -10.37
C THR A 124 -7.78 1.42 -11.49
N ASN A 125 -8.25 1.40 -12.73
CA ASN A 125 -7.44 1.70 -13.92
C ASN A 125 -7.36 3.23 -14.07
N LYS A 126 -6.43 3.87 -13.35
CA LYS A 126 -6.10 5.29 -13.51
C LYS A 126 -4.81 5.47 -14.27
#